data_AF-A0A8S3I3T7-F1
#
_entry.id   AF-A0A8S3I3T7-F1
#
_cell.length_a   1.000
_cell.length_b   1.000
_cell.length_c   1.000
_cell.angle_alpha   90.00
_cell.angle_beta   90.00
_cell.angle_gamma   90.00
#
_symmetry.space_group_name_H-M   'P 1'
#
loop_
_entity.id
_entity.type
_entity.pdbx_description
1 polymer ?
#
loop_
_entity_poly.entity_id
_entity_poly.type
_entity_poly.pdbx_seq_one_letter_code
_entity_poly.pdbx_strand_id
1 'polypeptide(L)'
;WEVRQFTTTYLVISVGKPDDKYFDSMPKDWTRSCRDVMLGVSYKPQSAKIDLNESVKIQVWLPTPPHQIDGNDTVHIQWKADECTDCFTWKPNQLSFNSKNFLVRQTLTITRVKNRQQTHLIPIFNGGGFDDVSVKNYTISLE
;
A
#
# COMPACT_ATOMS: atom_id res chain seq x y z
N TRP A 1 -21.43 -34.32 4.66
CA TRP A 1 -20.12 -33.63 4.60
C TRP A 1 -19.08 -34.57 5.15
N GLU A 2 -18.11 -34.97 4.32
CA GLU A 2 -17.03 -35.88 4.70
C GLU A 2 -15.86 -35.05 5.25
N VAL A 3 -15.47 -35.27 6.50
CA VAL A 3 -14.29 -34.63 7.08
C VAL A 3 -13.06 -35.43 6.66
N ARG A 4 -12.14 -34.80 5.93
CA ARG A 4 -10.86 -35.41 5.52
C ARG A 4 -9.71 -34.80 6.30
N GLN A 5 -8.86 -35.67 6.84
CA GLN A 5 -7.66 -35.28 7.55
C GLN A 5 -6.51 -35.18 6.54
N PHE A 6 -5.81 -34.05 6.52
CA PHE A 6 -4.62 -33.85 5.69
C PHE A 6 -3.41 -33.72 6.61
N THR A 7 -2.36 -34.48 6.31
CA THR A 7 -1.06 -34.31 6.94
C THR A 7 -0.17 -33.56 5.96
N THR A 8 0.29 -32.37 6.33
CA THR A 8 1.28 -31.62 5.55
C THR A 8 2.65 -31.79 6.20
N THR A 9 3.59 -32.37 5.46
CA THR A 9 4.95 -32.57 5.92
C THR A 9 5.80 -31.37 5.51
N TYR A 10 6.49 -30.76 6.46
CA TYR A 10 7.41 -29.65 6.21
C TYR A 10 8.84 -30.11 6.44
N LEU A 11 9.75 -29.68 5.56
CA LEU A 11 11.19 -29.72 5.85
C LEU A 11 11.54 -28.47 6.64
N VAL A 12 11.82 -28.63 7.93
CA VAL A 12 12.27 -27.53 8.78
C VAL A 12 13.77 -27.38 8.60
N ILE A 13 14.18 -26.35 7.86
CA ILE A 13 15.59 -26.09 7.52
C ILE A 13 16.34 -25.43 8.68
N SER A 14 15.62 -24.72 9.57
CA SER A 14 16.17 -24.16 10.81
C SER A 14 15.07 -23.91 11.83
N VAL A 15 15.39 -24.12 13.11
CA VAL A 15 14.58 -23.75 14.28
C VAL A 15 15.49 -23.04 15.27
N GLY A 16 15.23 -21.76 15.57
CA GLY A 16 16.10 -20.91 16.39
C GLY A 16 16.74 -19.77 15.60
N LYS A 17 17.93 -19.30 16.02
CA LYS A 17 18.71 -18.31 15.25
C LYS A 17 19.08 -18.98 13.92
N PRO A 18 18.65 -18.43 12.78
CA PRO A 18 18.88 -19.08 11.50
C PRO A 18 20.39 -19.16 11.23
N ASP A 19 20.84 -20.34 10.82
CA ASP A 19 22.26 -20.66 10.62
C ASP A 19 22.90 -19.68 9.61
N ASP A 20 23.98 -19.01 10.01
CA ASP A 20 24.64 -17.93 9.27
C ASP A 20 25.05 -18.40 7.85
N LYS A 21 25.29 -19.71 7.65
CA LYS A 21 25.64 -20.29 6.34
C LYS A 21 24.61 -20.05 5.24
N TYR A 22 23.33 -19.88 5.60
CA TYR A 22 22.26 -19.58 4.63
C TYR A 22 22.27 -18.10 4.22
N PHE A 23 22.66 -17.20 5.13
CA PHE A 23 22.76 -15.75 4.86
C PHE A 23 24.09 -15.36 4.21
N ASP A 24 25.14 -16.17 4.37
CA ASP A 24 26.43 -15.95 3.71
C ASP A 24 26.32 -16.08 2.18
N SER A 25 25.45 -16.97 1.71
CA SER A 25 25.12 -17.12 0.28
C SER A 25 24.07 -16.12 -0.23
N MET A 26 23.39 -15.40 0.66
CA MET A 26 22.40 -14.41 0.23
C MET A 26 23.11 -13.18 -0.35
N PRO A 27 22.63 -12.65 -1.49
CA PRO A 27 23.14 -11.39 -2.03
C PRO A 27 23.12 -10.33 -0.92
N LYS A 28 24.21 -9.59 -0.68
CA LYS A 28 24.25 -8.61 0.42
C LYS A 28 23.23 -7.45 0.24
N ASP A 29 22.69 -7.32 -0.96
CA ASP A 29 21.60 -6.44 -1.35
C ASP A 29 20.22 -7.13 -1.33
N TRP A 30 20.10 -8.32 -0.72
CA TRP A 30 18.84 -9.07 -0.63
C TRP A 30 17.72 -8.25 0.01
N THR A 31 18.04 -7.33 0.93
CA THR A 31 17.08 -6.42 1.55
C THR A 31 16.50 -5.40 0.55
N ARG A 32 17.20 -5.16 -0.58
CA ARG A 32 16.76 -4.30 -1.69
C ARG A 32 16.06 -5.09 -2.80
N SER A 33 16.45 -6.35 -3.02
CA SER A 33 15.94 -7.19 -4.10
C SER A 33 14.81 -8.15 -3.68
N CYS A 34 14.63 -8.41 -2.38
CA CYS A 34 13.48 -9.13 -1.83
C CYS A 34 12.25 -8.21 -1.84
N ARG A 35 11.64 -8.06 -3.01
CA ARG A 35 10.36 -7.37 -3.17
C ARG A 35 9.25 -8.38 -3.01
N ASP A 36 8.42 -8.19 -1.99
CA ASP A 36 7.16 -8.88 -1.93
C ASP A 36 6.31 -8.38 -3.11
N VAL A 37 5.96 -9.28 -4.03
CA VAL A 37 5.10 -9.01 -5.18
C VAL A 37 3.72 -8.47 -4.77
N MET A 38 3.39 -8.59 -3.49
CA MET A 38 2.17 -8.13 -2.88
C MET A 38 2.28 -6.73 -2.24
N LEU A 39 3.45 -6.07 -2.25
CA LEU A 39 3.55 -4.67 -1.81
C LEU A 39 2.65 -3.78 -2.69
N GLY A 40 1.76 -3.05 -2.06
CA GLY A 40 0.80 -2.19 -2.75
C GLY A 40 -0.19 -1.55 -1.80
N VAL A 41 -1.09 -0.73 -2.34
CA VAL A 41 -2.15 -0.09 -1.56
C VAL A 41 -3.50 -0.51 -2.11
N SER A 42 -4.46 -0.71 -1.23
CA SER A 42 -5.82 -1.07 -1.58
C SER A 42 -6.79 0.05 -1.23
N TYR A 43 -7.82 0.18 -2.06
CA TYR A 43 -8.85 1.21 -1.92
C TYR A 43 -10.25 0.62 -1.89
N LYS A 44 -11.16 1.29 -1.19
CA LYS A 44 -12.60 1.02 -1.28
C LYS A 44 -13.42 2.31 -1.09
N PRO A 45 -14.13 2.78 -2.13
CA PRO A 45 -14.05 2.33 -3.52
C PRO A 45 -12.73 2.78 -4.19
N GLN A 46 -12.36 2.16 -5.32
CA GLN A 46 -11.20 2.58 -6.14
C GLN A 46 -11.56 3.66 -7.16
N SER A 47 -12.85 3.82 -7.46
CA SER A 47 -13.37 4.90 -8.30
C SER A 47 -14.57 5.55 -7.64
N ALA A 48 -14.78 6.83 -7.92
CA ALA A 48 -15.91 7.58 -7.41
C ALA A 48 -16.33 8.68 -8.37
N LYS A 49 -17.64 8.83 -8.56
CA LYS A 49 -18.23 10.03 -9.14
C LYS A 49 -18.59 10.99 -8.01
N ILE A 50 -18.15 12.23 -8.11
CA ILE A 50 -18.34 13.27 -7.08
C ILE A 50 -18.95 14.49 -7.75
N ASP A 51 -20.14 14.91 -7.34
CA ASP A 51 -20.74 16.14 -7.85
C ASP A 51 -20.00 17.38 -7.31
N LEU A 52 -20.20 18.53 -7.96
CA LEU A 52 -19.52 19.77 -7.55
C LEU A 52 -19.88 20.14 -6.10
N ASN A 53 -18.86 20.43 -5.29
CA ASN A 53 -18.94 20.72 -3.86
C ASN A 53 -19.36 19.54 -2.96
N GLU A 54 -19.49 18.34 -3.52
CA GLU A 54 -19.74 17.12 -2.75
C GLU A 54 -18.44 16.42 -2.36
N SER A 55 -18.55 15.50 -1.41
CA SER A 55 -17.42 14.73 -0.89
C SER A 55 -17.69 13.23 -0.88
N VAL A 56 -16.64 12.44 -1.09
CA VAL A 56 -16.66 10.97 -0.96
C VAL A 56 -15.61 10.51 0.04
N LYS A 57 -15.89 9.40 0.73
CA LYS A 57 -14.95 8.73 1.61
C LYS A 57 -14.38 7.50 0.92
N ILE A 58 -13.07 7.43 0.81
CA ILE A 58 -12.32 6.28 0.32
C ILE A 58 -11.56 5.66 1.48
N GLN A 59 -11.75 4.37 1.69
CA GLN A 59 -10.95 3.59 2.63
C GLN A 59 -9.64 3.19 1.96
N VAL A 60 -8.53 3.37 2.68
CA VAL A 60 -7.17 3.07 2.24
C VAL A 60 -6.53 2.12 3.25
N TRP A 61 -5.89 1.06 2.79
CA TRP A 61 -5.10 0.13 3.63
C TRP A 61 -4.02 -0.57 2.80
N LEU A 62 -3.10 -1.25 3.47
CA LEU A 62 -2.06 -2.06 2.83
C LEU A 62 -2.43 -3.55 2.96
N PRO A 63 -2.32 -4.35 1.90
CA PRO A 63 -2.56 -5.79 1.94
C PRO A 63 -1.42 -6.55 2.65
N THR A 64 -0.23 -5.95 2.73
CA THR A 64 0.98 -6.49 3.36
C THR A 64 1.65 -5.45 4.24
N PRO A 65 2.40 -5.87 5.28
CA PRO A 65 3.10 -4.93 6.15
C PRO A 65 4.27 -4.28 5.40
N PRO A 66 4.62 -3.02 5.71
CA PRO A 66 5.84 -2.42 5.19
C PRO A 66 7.09 -3.13 5.70
N HIS A 67 8.15 -3.09 4.89
CA HIS A 67 9.45 -3.63 5.27
C HIS A 67 10.11 -2.71 6.29
N GLN A 68 10.77 -3.29 7.30
CA GLN A 68 11.59 -2.53 8.22
C GLN A 68 12.97 -2.27 7.59
N ILE A 69 13.27 -1.01 7.29
CA ILE A 69 14.54 -0.56 6.70
C ILE A 69 15.20 0.40 7.69
N ASP A 70 16.44 0.12 8.06
CA ASP A 70 17.20 0.90 9.07
C ASP A 70 16.43 1.13 10.38
N GLY A 71 15.66 0.12 10.79
CA GLY A 71 14.84 0.16 12.01
C GLY A 71 13.48 0.86 11.86
N ASN A 72 13.19 1.49 10.71
CA ASN A 72 11.93 2.17 10.43
C ASN A 72 11.05 1.36 9.47
N ASP A 73 9.84 1.03 9.89
CA ASP A 73 8.82 0.30 9.11
C ASP A 73 7.64 1.21 8.71
N THR A 74 7.78 2.52 8.86
CA THR A 74 6.72 3.47 8.54
C THR A 74 6.73 3.81 7.06
N VAL A 75 5.57 3.74 6.43
CA VAL A 75 5.30 4.28 5.10
C VAL A 75 4.29 5.42 5.20
N HIS A 76 4.59 6.50 4.49
CA HIS A 76 3.71 7.63 4.29
C HIS A 76 3.15 7.62 2.88
N ILE A 77 1.83 7.77 2.77
CA ILE A 77 1.12 7.82 1.49
C ILE A 77 0.52 9.21 1.33
N GLN A 78 0.89 9.86 0.24
CA GLN A 78 0.31 11.12 -0.24
C GLN A 78 -0.29 10.89 -1.64
N TRP A 79 -0.97 11.89 -2.19
CA TRP A 79 -1.54 11.81 -3.53
C TRP A 79 -1.22 13.07 -4.33
N LYS A 80 -1.17 12.92 -5.65
CA LYS A 80 -1.17 14.02 -6.61
C LYS A 80 -2.22 13.76 -7.69
N ALA A 81 -2.82 14.82 -8.21
CA ALA A 81 -3.69 14.76 -9.38
C ALA A 81 -2.86 14.94 -10.67
N ASP A 82 -3.25 14.27 -11.75
CA ASP A 82 -2.55 14.26 -13.04
C ASP A 82 -2.97 15.39 -13.98
N GLU A 83 -4.27 15.55 -14.23
CA GLU A 83 -4.77 16.48 -15.27
C GLU A 83 -5.40 17.74 -14.70
N CYS A 84 -6.01 17.65 -13.52
CA CYS A 84 -6.62 18.78 -12.84
C CYS A 84 -6.16 18.88 -11.38
N THR A 85 -5.02 19.54 -11.18
CA THR A 85 -4.35 19.66 -9.88
C THR A 85 -5.15 20.41 -8.83
N ASP A 86 -6.17 21.18 -9.23
CA ASP A 86 -7.00 22.01 -8.36
C ASP A 86 -8.51 21.72 -8.51
N CYS A 87 -8.90 20.63 -9.16
CA CYS A 87 -10.32 20.20 -9.23
C CYS A 87 -10.78 19.48 -7.98
N PHE A 88 -9.86 18.89 -7.24
CA PHE A 88 -10.14 18.08 -6.06
C PHE A 88 -9.26 18.52 -4.90
N THR A 89 -9.83 18.46 -3.70
CA THR A 89 -9.08 18.56 -2.45
C THR A 89 -9.32 17.28 -1.65
N TRP A 90 -8.39 16.92 -0.76
CA TRP A 90 -8.55 15.72 0.06
C TRP A 90 -8.01 15.93 1.46
N LYS A 91 -8.57 15.16 2.41
CA LYS A 91 -8.13 15.13 3.81
C LYS A 91 -8.16 13.69 4.35
N PRO A 92 -7.14 13.28 5.12
CA PRO A 92 -5.91 14.01 5.40
C PRO A 92 -5.00 14.09 4.17
N ASN A 93 -4.02 14.99 4.18
CA ASN A 93 -3.05 15.14 3.08
C ASN A 93 -2.04 13.97 3.01
N GLN A 94 -1.92 13.22 4.11
CA GLN A 94 -1.03 12.09 4.25
C GLN A 94 -1.66 11.04 5.16
N LEU A 95 -1.50 9.76 4.81
CA LEU A 95 -1.76 8.62 5.69
C LEU A 95 -0.43 7.96 6.08
N SER A 96 -0.39 7.38 7.27
CA SER A 96 0.80 6.71 7.79
C SER A 96 0.47 5.27 8.19
N PHE A 97 1.25 4.33 7.68
CA PHE A 97 1.12 2.91 7.98
C PHE A 97 2.45 2.34 8.50
N ASN A 98 2.39 1.31 9.32
CA ASN A 98 3.52 0.53 9.84
C ASN A 98 3.08 -0.92 10.10
N SER A 99 3.99 -1.76 10.63
CA SER A 99 3.71 -3.17 10.94
C SER A 99 2.51 -3.40 11.86
N LYS A 100 2.09 -2.39 12.63
CA LYS A 100 1.00 -2.50 13.62
C LYS A 100 -0.37 -2.10 13.06
N ASN A 101 -0.42 -1.27 12.03
CA ASN A 101 -1.69 -0.70 11.53
C ASN A 101 -1.92 -0.87 10.01
N PHE A 102 -1.06 -1.60 9.30
CA PHE A 102 -1.13 -1.73 7.84
C PHE A 102 -2.50 -2.23 7.31
N LEU A 103 -3.15 -3.17 8.00
CA LEU A 103 -4.51 -3.66 7.65
C LEU A 103 -5.65 -2.76 8.14
N VAL A 104 -5.36 -1.78 8.99
CA VAL A 104 -6.37 -0.87 9.53
C VAL A 104 -6.77 0.08 8.41
N ARG A 105 -8.05 0.04 8.04
CA ARG A 105 -8.61 0.95 7.04
C ARG A 105 -8.62 2.37 7.57
N GLN A 106 -7.92 3.26 6.89
CA GLN A 106 -7.90 4.69 7.16
C GLN A 106 -8.75 5.41 6.11
N THR A 107 -9.35 6.54 6.48
CA THR A 107 -10.29 7.25 5.60
C THR A 107 -9.61 8.45 4.94
N LEU A 108 -9.64 8.47 3.61
CA LEU A 108 -9.35 9.62 2.77
C LEU A 108 -10.68 10.24 2.30
N THR A 109 -10.95 11.48 2.68
CA THR A 109 -12.13 12.22 2.21
C THR A 109 -11.70 13.10 1.06
N ILE A 110 -12.34 12.97 -0.11
CA ILE A 110 -12.04 13.73 -1.32
C ILE A 110 -13.26 14.60 -1.64
N THR A 111 -13.03 15.87 -1.92
CA THR A 111 -14.04 16.87 -2.24
C THR A 111 -13.78 17.45 -3.61
N ARG A 112 -14.82 17.54 -4.45
CA ARG A 112 -14.71 18.20 -5.76
C ARG A 112 -14.95 19.70 -5.61
N VAL A 113 -14.05 20.51 -6.15
CA VAL A 113 -14.11 21.98 -6.10
C VAL A 113 -14.24 22.63 -7.48
N LYS A 114 -13.96 21.90 -8.58
CA LYS A 114 -14.18 22.39 -9.96
C LYS A 114 -14.75 21.30 -10.86
N ASN A 115 -15.48 21.70 -11.90
CA ASN A 115 -16.03 20.81 -12.91
C ASN A 115 -15.01 20.51 -14.01
N ARG A 116 -14.67 19.23 -14.18
CA ARG A 116 -13.85 18.69 -15.27
C ARG A 116 -14.06 17.19 -15.37
N GLN A 117 -13.86 16.60 -16.55
CA GLN A 117 -14.29 15.22 -16.84
C GLN A 117 -13.77 14.17 -15.85
N GLN A 118 -12.50 13.81 -15.95
CA GLN A 118 -11.91 12.71 -15.20
C GLN A 118 -10.55 13.16 -14.65
N THR A 119 -10.17 12.69 -13.47
CA THR A 119 -8.86 12.94 -12.89
C THR A 119 -8.44 11.71 -12.09
N HIS A 120 -7.15 11.38 -12.14
CA HIS A 120 -6.60 10.30 -11.33
C HIS A 120 -5.83 10.87 -10.15
N LEU A 121 -6.12 10.37 -8.95
CA LEU A 121 -5.22 10.55 -7.83
C LEU A 121 -4.17 9.45 -7.85
N ILE A 122 -2.93 9.84 -8.11
CA ILE A 122 -1.76 8.97 -8.15
C ILE A 122 -1.12 9.00 -6.77
N PRO A 123 -0.94 7.85 -6.10
CA PRO A 123 -0.29 7.81 -4.81
C PRO A 123 1.22 8.12 -4.94
N ILE A 124 1.78 8.66 -3.87
CA ILE A 124 3.21 8.87 -3.67
C ILE A 124 3.54 8.13 -2.38
N PHE A 125 4.38 7.11 -2.48
CA PHE A 125 4.83 6.33 -1.34
C PHE A 125 6.18 6.85 -0.85
N ASN A 126 6.34 6.93 0.48
CA ASN A 126 7.60 7.25 1.11
C ASN A 126 7.88 6.31 2.30
N GLY A 127 8.93 5.51 2.24
CA GLY A 127 9.38 4.60 3.29
C GLY A 127 8.82 3.18 3.19
N GLY A 128 9.28 2.32 4.10
CA GLY A 128 8.77 0.95 4.27
C GLY A 128 9.00 0.01 3.08
N GLY A 129 9.92 0.35 2.17
CA GLY A 129 10.14 -0.37 0.91
C GLY A 129 9.10 -0.06 -0.18
N PHE A 130 8.12 0.79 0.10
CA PHE A 130 7.07 1.18 -0.84
C PHE A 130 7.52 2.25 -1.84
N ASP A 131 8.63 2.95 -1.57
CA ASP A 131 9.24 3.96 -2.47
C ASP A 131 9.47 3.41 -3.89
N ASP A 132 9.71 2.10 -3.95
CA ASP A 132 10.09 1.33 -5.11
C ASP A 132 8.90 0.68 -5.84
N VAL A 133 7.69 0.83 -5.30
CA VAL A 133 6.45 0.26 -5.85
C VAL A 133 5.94 1.13 -7.00
N SER A 134 5.66 0.49 -8.14
CA SER A 134 5.08 1.18 -9.29
C SER A 134 3.67 1.69 -8.96
N VAL A 135 3.49 3.00 -8.99
CA VAL A 135 2.22 3.66 -8.64
C VAL A 135 1.12 3.52 -9.69
N LYS A 136 1.45 3.09 -10.92
CA LYS A 136 0.52 3.04 -12.06
C LYS A 136 -0.72 2.18 -11.81
N ASN A 137 -0.60 1.15 -10.98
CA ASN A 137 -1.69 0.21 -10.69
C ASN A 137 -2.53 0.62 -9.46
N TYR A 138 -2.19 1.73 -8.82
CA TYR A 138 -2.75 2.14 -7.53
C TYR A 138 -3.39 3.53 -7.58
N THR A 139 -3.89 3.93 -8.75
CA THR A 139 -4.60 5.18 -8.93
C THR A 139 -6.05 5.08 -8.46
N ILE A 140 -6.58 6.18 -7.94
CA ILE A 140 -8.01 6.37 -7.68
C ILE A 140 -8.59 7.17 -8.85
N SER A 141 -9.65 6.66 -9.50
CA SER A 141 -10.32 7.35 -10.60
C SER A 141 -11.47 8.22 -10.09
N LEU A 142 -11.46 9.50 -10.41
CA LEU A 142 -12.48 10.47 -10.00
C LEU A 142 -13.19 11.08 -11.22
N GLU A 143 -14.51 11.15 -11.16
CA GLU A 143 -15.40 11.72 -12.20
C GLU A 143 -16.37 12.78 -11.65
#